data_AF-A0A7Y0FP14-F1
#
_entry.id   AF-A0A7Y0FP14-F1
#
_cell.length_a   1.000
_cell.length_b   1.000
_cell.length_c   1.000
_cell.angle_alpha   90.00
_cell.angle_beta   90.00
_cell.angle_gamma   90.00
#
_symmetry.space_group_name_H-M   'P 1'
#
loop_
_entity.id
_entity.type
_entity.pdbx_description
1 polymer ?
#
loop_
_entity_poly.entity_id
_entity_poly.type
_entity_poly.pdbx_seq_one_letter_code
_entity_poly.pdbx_strand_id
1 'polypeptide(L)'
;MQYSLINWHLQATSSHKLLNDSLLDEDGWQEAADWLADECFTHLADAGLQVVAWVMPRHPVAFYDTSRVLASLTQLRVDTFGDAQAAYDWLHNQSTLAQRLSAAGLPPLLTVATFLALPPAEQLHLIEQQGHPQMPRWEADYYVQPYRLPANVLVELRYHVHSGQLYQLRACLLSANQ
;
A
#
# COMPACT_ATOMS: atom_id res chain seq x y z
N MET A 1 -21.91 16.08 -1.99
CA MET A 1 -20.83 15.10 -1.75
C MET A 1 -19.97 15.58 -0.58
N GLN A 2 -19.59 14.73 0.37
CA GLN A 2 -18.85 15.10 1.60
C GLN A 2 -17.33 15.20 1.36
N TYR A 3 -16.90 15.94 0.33
CA TYR A 3 -15.49 16.13 -0.02
C TYR A 3 -14.64 16.63 1.16
N SER A 4 -15.19 17.57 1.94
CA SER A 4 -14.55 18.11 3.13
C SER A 4 -14.26 17.03 4.19
N LEU A 5 -15.06 15.97 4.26
CA LEU A 5 -14.80 14.85 5.18
C LEU A 5 -13.68 13.94 4.67
N ILE A 6 -13.60 13.70 3.37
CA ILE A 6 -12.50 12.92 2.77
C ILE A 6 -11.19 13.68 3.02
N ASN A 7 -11.14 14.97 2.69
CA ASN A 7 -9.96 15.80 2.92
C ASN A 7 -9.57 15.84 4.41
N TRP A 8 -10.53 16.07 5.30
CA TRP A 8 -10.29 16.03 6.75
C TRP A 8 -9.71 14.68 7.19
N HIS A 9 -10.24 13.57 6.68
CA HIS A 9 -9.77 12.24 7.03
C HIS A 9 -8.36 11.97 6.52
N LEU A 10 -8.02 12.39 5.30
CA LEU A 10 -6.66 12.30 4.77
C LEU A 10 -5.66 13.05 5.67
N GLN A 11 -6.00 14.28 6.07
CA GLN A 11 -5.18 15.10 6.96
C GLN A 11 -5.06 14.47 8.37
N ALA A 12 -6.17 14.03 8.95
CA ALA A 12 -6.20 13.46 10.30
C ALA A 12 -5.45 12.11 10.41
N THR A 13 -5.38 11.34 9.33
CA THR A 13 -4.77 10.00 9.31
C THR A 13 -3.40 9.96 8.63
N SER A 14 -2.97 11.07 8.01
CA SER A 14 -1.82 11.09 7.08
C SER A 14 -1.93 10.03 5.96
N SER A 15 -3.16 9.63 5.63
CA SER A 15 -3.40 8.70 4.52
C SER A 15 -3.18 9.44 3.21
N HIS A 16 -2.50 8.76 2.29
CA HIS A 16 -2.23 9.21 0.92
C HIS A 16 -2.98 8.34 -0.10
N LYS A 17 -3.99 7.61 0.37
CA LYS A 17 -4.68 6.56 -0.38
C LYS A 17 -6.18 6.67 -0.23
N LEU A 18 -6.88 6.39 -1.33
CA LEU A 18 -8.33 6.33 -1.37
C LEU A 18 -8.78 5.04 -2.08
N LEU A 19 -9.76 4.36 -1.50
CA LEU A 19 -10.54 3.34 -2.18
C LEU A 19 -11.90 3.96 -2.50
N ASN A 20 -12.27 4.00 -3.78
CA ASN A 20 -13.61 4.38 -4.20
C ASN A 20 -14.35 3.15 -4.71
N ASP A 21 -15.42 2.75 -4.02
CA ASP A 21 -16.26 1.63 -4.43
C ASP A 21 -17.51 2.14 -5.14
N SER A 22 -17.45 2.17 -6.46
CA SER A 22 -18.56 2.59 -7.33
C SER A 22 -19.37 1.42 -7.87
N LEU A 23 -19.23 0.19 -7.34
CA LEU A 23 -19.81 -1.02 -7.96
C LEU A 23 -21.33 -0.92 -8.22
N LEU A 24 -22.04 -0.23 -7.32
CA LEU A 24 -23.49 -0.04 -7.33
C LEU A 24 -23.93 1.32 -7.90
N ASP A 25 -23.01 2.12 -8.45
CA ASP A 25 -23.37 3.41 -9.06
C ASP A 25 -24.22 3.18 -10.33
N GLU A 26 -25.27 3.98 -10.45
CA GLU A 26 -26.22 4.00 -11.57
C GLU A 26 -26.01 5.25 -12.44
N ASP A 27 -26.99 5.67 -13.23
CA ASP A 27 -26.88 6.87 -14.09
C ASP A 27 -26.98 8.20 -13.32
N GLY A 28 -26.77 9.33 -14.03
CA GLY A 28 -26.89 10.69 -13.46
C GLY A 28 -25.57 11.34 -13.02
N TRP A 29 -24.42 10.74 -13.38
CA TRP A 29 -23.10 11.22 -12.95
C TRP A 29 -22.48 12.29 -13.85
N GLN A 30 -23.03 12.59 -15.02
CA GLN A 30 -22.37 13.46 -16.00
C GLN A 30 -21.90 14.81 -15.44
N GLU A 31 -22.77 15.54 -14.73
CA GLU A 31 -22.42 16.84 -14.14
C GLU A 31 -21.44 16.70 -12.96
N ALA A 32 -21.54 15.61 -12.20
CA ALA A 32 -20.64 15.33 -11.09
C ALA A 32 -19.27 14.84 -11.56
N ALA A 33 -19.21 14.14 -12.70
CA ALA A 33 -17.99 13.58 -13.28
C ALA A 33 -17.04 14.69 -13.71
N ASP A 34 -17.54 15.71 -14.40
CA ASP A 34 -16.73 16.85 -14.82
C ASP A 34 -16.18 17.62 -13.60
N TRP A 35 -17.01 17.86 -12.57
CA TRP A 35 -16.53 18.49 -11.32
C TRP A 35 -15.53 17.62 -10.53
N LEU A 36 -15.73 16.30 -10.51
CA LEU A 36 -14.82 15.35 -9.85
C LEU A 36 -13.44 15.37 -10.51
N ALA A 37 -13.43 15.33 -11.84
CA ALA A 37 -12.25 15.36 -12.67
C ALA A 37 -11.46 16.67 -12.52
N ASP A 38 -12.14 17.81 -12.58
CA ASP A 38 -11.47 19.10 -12.71
C ASP A 38 -11.08 19.71 -11.35
N GLU A 39 -11.94 19.58 -10.33
CA GLU A 39 -11.76 20.27 -9.06
C GLU A 39 -11.47 19.32 -7.89
N CYS A 40 -12.24 18.24 -7.76
CA CYS A 40 -12.21 17.41 -6.56
C CYS A 40 -10.86 16.69 -6.38
N PHE A 41 -10.45 15.91 -7.38
CA PHE A 41 -9.22 15.12 -7.26
C PHE A 41 -7.95 15.96 -7.32
N THR A 42 -7.98 17.10 -8.00
CA THR A 42 -6.92 18.11 -7.95
C THR A 42 -6.69 18.56 -6.51
N HIS A 43 -7.76 18.97 -5.80
CA HIS A 43 -7.61 19.40 -4.42
C HIS A 43 -7.26 18.25 -3.45
N LEU A 44 -7.73 17.01 -3.69
CA LEU A 44 -7.31 15.86 -2.88
C LEU A 44 -5.83 15.56 -3.10
N ALA A 45 -5.32 15.69 -4.33
CA ALA A 45 -3.91 15.51 -4.64
C ALA A 45 -3.05 16.54 -3.90
N ASP A 46 -3.46 17.82 -3.92
CA ASP A 46 -2.81 18.91 -3.17
C ASP A 46 -2.81 18.65 -1.66
N ALA A 47 -3.85 17.99 -1.14
CA ALA A 47 -3.96 17.56 0.25
C ALA A 47 -3.12 16.33 0.60
N GLY A 48 -2.40 15.74 -0.37
CA GLY A 48 -1.50 14.62 -0.16
C GLY A 48 -2.05 13.25 -0.59
N LEU A 49 -3.22 13.19 -1.24
CA LEU A 49 -3.65 11.97 -1.92
C LEU A 49 -2.70 11.65 -3.07
N GLN A 50 -2.26 10.41 -3.16
CA GLN A 50 -1.32 9.96 -4.20
C GLN A 50 -1.83 8.75 -4.97
N VAL A 51 -2.68 7.94 -4.35
CA VAL A 51 -3.08 6.64 -4.87
C VAL A 51 -4.59 6.46 -4.73
N VAL A 52 -5.24 6.05 -5.82
CA VAL A 52 -6.67 5.72 -5.83
C VAL A 52 -6.87 4.31 -6.36
N ALA A 53 -7.58 3.47 -5.62
CA ALA A 53 -8.14 2.23 -6.12
C ALA A 53 -9.61 2.47 -6.43
N TRP A 54 -10.05 2.18 -7.65
CA TRP A 54 -11.43 2.43 -8.08
C TRP A 54 -12.13 1.15 -8.49
N VAL A 55 -13.22 0.79 -7.80
CA VAL A 55 -14.08 -0.33 -8.20
C VAL A 55 -15.06 0.16 -9.26
N MET A 56 -15.03 -0.41 -10.45
CA MET A 56 -15.83 0.06 -11.58
C MET A 56 -17.31 -0.27 -11.39
N PRO A 57 -18.22 0.65 -11.76
CA PRO A 57 -19.64 0.39 -11.73
C PRO A 57 -20.05 -0.67 -12.75
N ARG A 58 -21.14 -1.39 -12.47
CA ARG A 58 -21.74 -2.34 -13.43
C ARG A 58 -22.65 -1.66 -14.46
N HIS A 59 -23.19 -0.50 -14.13
CA HIS A 59 -24.08 0.23 -15.03
C HIS A 59 -23.30 0.83 -16.21
N PRO A 60 -23.70 0.59 -17.48
CA PRO A 60 -22.90 0.99 -18.64
C PRO A 60 -22.63 2.51 -18.76
N VAL A 61 -23.63 3.34 -18.42
CA VAL A 61 -23.47 4.80 -18.46
C VAL A 61 -22.52 5.27 -17.37
N ALA A 62 -22.68 4.74 -16.15
CA ALA A 62 -21.80 5.03 -15.02
C ALA A 62 -20.37 4.61 -15.35
N PHE A 63 -20.19 3.44 -15.97
CA PHE A 63 -18.88 2.95 -16.39
C PHE A 63 -18.20 3.90 -17.37
N TYR A 64 -18.95 4.40 -18.36
CA TYR A 64 -18.43 5.37 -19.32
C TYR A 64 -18.02 6.68 -18.64
N ASP A 65 -18.87 7.22 -17.76
CA ASP A 65 -18.58 8.46 -17.04
C ASP A 65 -17.40 8.30 -16.07
N THR A 66 -17.35 7.22 -15.29
CA THR A 66 -16.19 6.88 -14.44
C THR A 66 -14.91 6.77 -15.27
N SER A 67 -14.97 6.13 -16.43
CA SER A 67 -13.80 6.01 -17.31
C SER A 67 -13.30 7.37 -17.82
N ARG A 68 -14.22 8.32 -18.08
CA ARG A 68 -13.86 9.70 -18.45
C ARG A 68 -13.16 10.43 -17.30
N VAL A 69 -13.68 10.32 -16.07
CA VAL A 69 -13.04 10.89 -14.88
C VAL A 69 -11.64 10.32 -14.70
N LEU A 70 -11.50 8.99 -14.73
CA LEU A 70 -10.20 8.34 -14.54
C LEU A 70 -9.15 8.76 -15.57
N ALA A 71 -9.57 9.02 -16.82
CA ALA A 71 -8.68 9.49 -17.87
C ALA A 71 -8.12 10.90 -17.62
N SER A 72 -8.80 11.74 -16.83
CA SER A 72 -8.32 13.08 -16.48
C SER A 72 -7.43 13.11 -15.23
N LEU A 73 -7.38 12.04 -14.44
CA LEU A 73 -6.62 11.97 -13.18
C LEU A 73 -5.12 11.72 -13.42
N THR A 74 -4.44 12.61 -14.12
CA THR A 74 -3.02 12.44 -14.49
C THR A 74 -2.04 12.63 -13.33
N GLN A 75 -2.48 13.26 -12.24
CA GLN A 75 -1.65 13.58 -11.08
C GLN A 75 -1.63 12.46 -10.02
N LEU A 76 -2.53 11.49 -10.12
CA LEU A 76 -2.71 10.42 -9.15
C LEU A 76 -2.36 9.07 -9.77
N ARG A 77 -1.82 8.17 -8.95
CA ARG A 77 -1.69 6.77 -9.37
C ARG A 77 -3.03 6.08 -9.17
N VAL A 78 -3.71 5.79 -10.27
CA VAL A 78 -5.03 5.16 -10.25
C VAL A 78 -4.98 3.79 -10.90
N ASP A 79 -5.72 2.83 -10.34
CA ASP A 79 -5.96 1.52 -10.93
C ASP A 79 -7.42 1.10 -10.70
N THR A 80 -7.93 0.23 -11.56
CA THR A 80 -9.36 -0.12 -11.61
C THR A 80 -9.61 -1.60 -11.35
N PHE A 81 -10.75 -1.88 -10.70
CA PHE A 81 -11.06 -3.22 -10.20
C PHE A 81 -12.52 -3.58 -10.45
N GLY A 82 -12.81 -4.88 -10.58
CA GLY A 82 -14.18 -5.37 -10.70
C GLY A 82 -14.86 -5.63 -9.35
N ASP A 83 -14.11 -5.63 -8.27
CA ASP A 83 -14.59 -5.86 -6.91
C ASP A 83 -13.74 -5.12 -5.86
N ALA A 84 -14.35 -4.86 -4.70
CA ALA A 84 -13.74 -4.11 -3.62
C ALA A 84 -12.57 -4.83 -2.93
N GLN A 85 -12.57 -6.18 -2.93
CA GLN A 85 -11.50 -6.95 -2.29
C GLN A 85 -10.19 -6.78 -3.05
N ALA A 86 -10.22 -6.95 -4.38
CA ALA A 86 -9.06 -6.73 -5.24
C ALA A 86 -8.54 -5.29 -5.15
N ALA A 87 -9.45 -4.30 -5.11
CA ALA A 87 -9.10 -2.90 -4.93
C ALA A 87 -8.39 -2.64 -3.59
N TYR A 88 -8.91 -3.21 -2.50
CA TYR A 88 -8.33 -3.09 -1.18
C TYR A 88 -6.93 -3.72 -1.12
N ASP A 89 -6.79 -4.95 -1.62
CA ASP A 89 -5.52 -5.68 -1.62
C ASP A 89 -4.47 -4.91 -2.43
N TRP A 90 -4.83 -4.40 -3.60
CA TRP A 90 -3.95 -3.55 -4.40
C TRP A 90 -3.54 -2.29 -3.64
N LEU A 91 -4.50 -1.56 -3.04
CA LEU A 91 -4.25 -0.30 -2.32
C LEU A 91 -3.37 -0.50 -1.10
N HIS A 92 -3.55 -1.61 -0.38
CA HIS A 92 -2.71 -2.02 0.74
C HIS A 92 -1.28 -2.29 0.27
N ASN A 93 -1.11 -2.86 -0.91
CA ASN A 93 0.20 -3.10 -1.53
C ASN A 93 0.86 -1.82 -2.08
N GLN A 94 0.10 -0.75 -2.37
CA GLN A 94 0.65 0.53 -2.83
C GLN A 94 1.48 1.29 -1.78
N SER A 95 1.57 0.80 -0.53
CA SER A 95 2.39 1.37 0.55
C SER A 95 3.90 1.39 0.25
N THR A 96 4.33 0.77 -0.86
CA THR A 96 5.73 0.39 -1.10
C THR A 96 6.56 1.40 -1.90
N LEU A 97 6.02 2.55 -2.32
CA LEU A 97 6.76 3.50 -3.17
C LEU A 97 6.86 4.94 -2.61
N ALA A 98 5.85 5.45 -1.89
CA ALA A 98 5.87 6.81 -1.33
C ALA A 98 6.93 6.99 -0.21
N GLN A 99 7.27 5.92 0.52
CA GLN A 99 8.40 5.94 1.48
C GLN A 99 9.77 5.82 0.81
N ARG A 100 9.86 5.43 -0.47
CA ARG A 100 11.14 5.16 -1.15
C ARG A 100 11.79 6.37 -1.83
N LEU A 101 11.09 7.49 -1.97
CA LEU A 101 11.62 8.69 -2.65
C LEU A 101 11.93 9.88 -1.72
N SER A 102 11.58 9.80 -0.44
CA SER A 102 11.89 10.86 0.54
C SER A 102 13.29 10.76 1.17
N ALA A 103 14.09 9.76 0.79
CA ALA A 103 15.47 9.62 1.24
C ALA A 103 16.43 9.52 0.04
N ALA A 104 16.49 10.58 -0.76
CA ALA A 104 17.59 10.80 -1.70
C ALA A 104 18.89 11.04 -0.90
N GLY A 105 19.52 9.95 -0.52
CA GLY A 105 20.78 9.90 0.24
C GLY A 105 21.14 8.45 0.60
N LEU A 106 21.37 7.60 -0.39
CA LEU A 106 22.00 6.28 -0.18
C LEU A 106 23.51 6.47 0.07
N PRO A 107 24.15 5.65 0.95
CA PRO A 107 24.45 4.22 0.67
C PRO A 107 24.51 3.31 1.94
N PRO A 108 24.88 1.99 1.88
CA PRO A 108 24.93 1.01 0.79
C PRO A 108 23.96 -0.17 1.03
N LEU A 109 23.97 -1.16 0.12
CA LEU A 109 23.30 -2.47 0.22
C LEU A 109 23.19 -2.98 1.68
N LEU A 110 21.95 -3.15 2.16
CA LEU A 110 21.66 -3.68 3.50
C LEU A 110 22.28 -5.08 3.63
N THR A 111 23.36 -5.21 4.41
CA THR A 111 23.93 -6.51 4.78
C THR A 111 23.23 -7.04 6.03
N VAL A 112 23.34 -8.35 6.31
CA VAL A 112 22.82 -8.93 7.56
C VAL A 112 23.43 -8.25 8.79
N ALA A 113 24.74 -7.94 8.75
CA ALA A 113 25.43 -7.30 9.87
C ALA A 113 24.88 -5.89 10.14
N THR A 114 24.65 -5.11 9.10
CA THR A 114 24.06 -3.76 9.24
C THR A 114 22.61 -3.80 9.68
N PHE A 115 21.83 -4.80 9.24
CA PHE A 115 20.44 -4.98 9.69
C PHE A 115 20.36 -5.37 11.17
N LEU A 116 21.15 -6.35 11.60
CA LEU A 116 21.16 -6.81 13.00
C LEU A 116 21.73 -5.78 13.97
N ALA A 117 22.51 -4.81 13.48
CA ALA A 117 23.02 -3.69 14.29
C ALA A 117 21.95 -2.62 14.58
N LEU A 118 20.81 -2.63 13.89
CA LEU A 118 19.70 -1.70 14.15
C LEU A 118 18.98 -2.03 15.46
N PRO A 119 18.38 -1.05 16.15
CA PRO A 119 17.48 -1.33 17.27
C PRO A 119 16.32 -2.25 16.87
N PRO A 120 15.81 -3.15 17.74
CA PRO A 120 14.75 -4.10 17.39
C PRO A 120 13.49 -3.47 16.79
N ALA A 121 13.09 -2.30 17.29
CA ALA A 121 11.95 -1.57 16.75
C ALA A 121 12.20 -1.11 15.29
N GLU A 122 13.41 -0.68 14.98
CA GLU A 122 13.81 -0.28 13.63
C GLU A 122 14.00 -1.48 12.70
N GLN A 123 14.46 -2.63 13.22
CA GLN A 123 14.52 -3.88 12.46
C GLN A 123 13.13 -4.31 11.99
N LEU A 124 12.15 -4.32 12.92
CA LEU A 124 10.76 -4.66 12.61
C LEU A 124 10.16 -3.65 11.63
N HIS A 125 10.38 -2.36 11.86
CA HIS A 125 9.92 -1.31 10.97
C HIS A 125 10.49 -1.48 9.55
N LEU A 126 11.78 -1.82 9.42
CA LEU A 126 12.42 -2.03 8.13
C LEU A 126 11.91 -3.30 7.43
N ILE A 127 11.63 -4.37 8.17
CA ILE A 127 10.95 -5.56 7.64
C ILE A 127 9.54 -5.22 7.14
N GLU A 128 8.78 -4.44 7.88
CA GLU A 128 7.42 -4.03 7.49
C GLU A 128 7.44 -3.13 6.24
N GLN A 129 8.41 -2.22 6.15
CA GLN A 129 8.50 -1.27 5.05
C GLN A 129 9.10 -1.87 3.77
N GLN A 130 10.08 -2.76 3.91
CA GLN A 130 10.91 -3.20 2.79
C GLN A 130 10.92 -4.71 2.59
N GLY A 131 10.41 -5.47 3.55
CA GLY A 131 10.35 -6.92 3.49
C GLY A 131 9.23 -7.38 2.58
N HIS A 132 9.57 -8.25 1.64
CA HIS A 132 8.59 -9.01 0.88
C HIS A 132 8.26 -10.29 1.63
N PRO A 133 7.07 -10.40 2.27
CA PRO A 133 6.70 -11.58 3.02
C PRO A 133 6.72 -12.81 2.11
N GLN A 134 7.21 -13.92 2.65
CA GLN A 134 7.21 -15.23 2.00
C GLN A 134 6.14 -16.11 2.64
N MET A 135 5.97 -17.33 2.09
CA MET A 135 5.00 -18.27 2.64
C MET A 135 5.35 -18.59 4.11
N PRO A 136 4.43 -18.34 5.06
CA PRO A 136 4.66 -18.66 6.45
C PRO A 136 4.68 -20.17 6.70
N ARG A 137 5.27 -20.57 7.82
CA ARG A 137 5.29 -21.96 8.26
C ARG A 137 5.15 -22.07 9.78
N TRP A 138 4.64 -23.22 10.22
CA TRP A 138 4.54 -23.58 11.63
C TRP A 138 5.71 -24.50 12.01
N GLU A 139 6.35 -24.18 13.13
CA GLU A 139 7.33 -25.04 13.80
C GLU A 139 6.82 -25.30 15.23
N ALA A 140 7.28 -26.39 15.88
CA ALA A 140 6.68 -26.97 17.09
C ALA A 140 5.95 -25.99 18.04
N ASP A 141 6.61 -24.90 18.45
CA ASP A 141 6.05 -23.86 19.34
C ASP A 141 6.02 -22.45 18.72
N TYR A 142 6.36 -22.33 17.43
CA TYR A 142 6.60 -21.05 16.77
C TYR A 142 5.84 -20.88 15.44
N TYR A 143 5.20 -19.73 15.28
CA TYR A 143 4.81 -19.22 13.98
C TYR A 143 6.02 -18.51 13.35
N VAL A 144 6.42 -18.92 12.14
CA VAL A 144 7.54 -18.33 11.42
C VAL A 144 7.06 -17.61 10.17
N GLN A 145 7.32 -16.31 10.10
CA GLN A 145 7.04 -15.46 8.95
C GLN A 145 8.37 -14.99 8.35
N PRO A 146 8.79 -15.54 7.20
CA PRO A 146 9.98 -15.08 6.51
C PRO A 146 9.67 -13.83 5.67
N TYR A 147 10.66 -12.96 5.56
CA TYR A 147 10.65 -11.75 4.73
C TYR A 147 11.94 -11.67 3.94
N ARG A 148 11.83 -11.39 2.65
CA ARG A 148 12.98 -11.08 1.80
C ARG A 148 13.18 -9.58 1.75
N LEU A 149 14.29 -9.10 2.30
CA LEU A 149 14.73 -7.72 2.22
C LEU A 149 15.57 -7.48 0.95
N PRO A 150 15.77 -6.22 0.54
CA PRO A 150 16.73 -5.86 -0.51
C PRO A 150 18.12 -6.47 -0.27
N ALA A 151 18.92 -6.58 -1.33
CA ALA A 151 20.27 -7.18 -1.28
C ALA A 151 20.33 -8.67 -0.88
N ASN A 152 19.25 -9.43 -1.11
CA ASN A 152 19.16 -10.88 -0.83
C ASN A 152 19.31 -11.23 0.66
N VAL A 153 18.86 -10.39 1.57
CA VAL A 153 18.77 -10.73 2.99
C VAL A 153 17.43 -11.41 3.27
N LEU A 154 17.45 -12.59 3.88
CA LEU A 154 16.27 -13.25 4.43
C LEU A 154 16.20 -12.96 5.93
N VAL A 155 15.03 -12.52 6.39
CA VAL A 155 14.74 -12.33 7.82
C VAL A 155 13.55 -13.18 8.21
N GLU A 156 13.69 -13.95 9.28
CA GLU A 156 12.63 -14.78 9.85
C GLU A 156 12.17 -14.17 11.17
N LEU A 157 10.89 -13.81 11.24
CA LEU A 157 10.22 -13.46 12.48
C LEU A 157 9.60 -14.71 13.08
N ARG A 158 9.92 -15.01 14.34
CA ARG A 158 9.42 -16.17 15.06
C ARG A 158 8.60 -15.69 16.24
N TYR A 159 7.34 -16.06 16.28
CA TYR A 159 6.41 -15.71 17.35
C TYR A 159 6.01 -16.97 18.10
N HIS A 160 5.83 -16.87 19.43
CA HIS A 160 5.22 -17.96 20.18
C HIS A 160 3.76 -18.13 19.76
N VAL A 161 3.36 -19.35 19.37
CA VAL A 161 2.00 -19.63 18.85
C VAL A 161 0.92 -19.29 19.88
N HIS A 162 1.19 -19.51 21.17
CA HIS A 162 0.20 -19.34 22.22
C HIS A 162 0.02 -17.90 22.71
N SER A 163 1.05 -17.06 22.59
CA SER A 163 1.02 -15.68 23.10
C SER A 163 1.07 -14.62 22.01
N GLY A 164 1.39 -15.00 20.76
CA GLY A 164 1.65 -14.05 19.68
C GLY A 164 2.85 -13.14 19.92
N GLN A 165 3.61 -13.38 21.00
CA GLN A 165 4.77 -12.56 21.34
C GLN A 165 5.92 -12.89 20.42
N LEU A 166 6.58 -11.85 19.90
CA LEU A 166 7.81 -11.99 19.15
C LEU A 166 8.86 -12.65 20.06
N TYR A 167 9.24 -13.87 19.70
CA TYR A 167 10.24 -14.63 20.43
C TYR A 167 11.64 -14.30 19.93
N GLN A 168 11.81 -14.32 18.60
CA GLN A 168 13.12 -14.21 17.99
C GLN A 168 13.03 -13.62 16.58
N LEU A 169 14.03 -12.80 16.25
CA LEU A 169 14.29 -12.30 14.92
C LEU A 169 15.65 -12.86 14.45
N ARG A 170 15.67 -13.50 13.29
CA ARG A 170 16.88 -14.08 12.69
C ARG A 170 17.07 -13.56 11.28
N ALA A 171 18.26 -13.07 10.95
CA ALA A 171 18.61 -12.65 9.60
C ALA A 171 19.76 -13.48 9.04
N CYS A 172 19.69 -13.86 7.75
CA CYS A 172 20.75 -14.52 7.02
C CYS A 172 20.84 -14.00 5.58
N LEU A 173 22.03 -14.07 4.99
CA LEU A 173 22.23 -13.74 3.58
C LEU A 173 21.80 -14.95 2.76
N LEU A 174 20.90 -14.75 1.81
CA LEU A 174 20.65 -15.72 0.77
C LEU A 174 21.82 -15.65 -0.19
N SER A 175 22.54 -16.76 -0.33
CA SER A 175 23.52 -16.92 -1.39
C SER A 175 22.84 -16.55 -2.71
N ALA A 176 23.40 -15.59 -3.46
CA ALA A 176 22.96 -15.40 -4.83
C ALA A 176 23.28 -16.72 -5.57
N ASN A 177 22.25 -17.48 -5.93
CA ASN A 177 22.45 -18.54 -6.90
C ASN A 177 23.00 -17.87 -8.16
N GLN A 178 24.20 -18.30 -8.57
CA GLN A 178 24.78 -18.01 -9.88
C GLN A 178 23.83 -18.45 -10.99
#